data_AF-A0A2M7A362-F1
#
_entry.id   AF-A0A2M7A362-F1
#
_cell.length_a   1.000
_cell.length_b   1.000
_cell.length_c   1.000
_cell.angle_alpha   90.00
_cell.angle_beta   90.00
_cell.angle_gamma   90.00
#
_symmetry.space_group_name_H-M   'P 1'
#
loop_
_entity.id
_entity.type
_entity.pdbx_description
1 polymer ?
#
loop_
_entity_poly.entity_id
_entity_poly.type
_entity_poly.pdbx_seq_one_letter_code
_entity_poly.pdbx_strand_id
1 'polypeptide(L)'
;MSFGWQFYLNLAKILIDERKANIEEAYLRTSISRSYYGVFCIARNILKGKGLKIPRTDLHKYVITQYKKSTNPIEEKIGESLARLRKKRNKADYLDQPQICENEARSAYLEAQKVLYNLKRI
;
A
#
# COMPACT_ATOMS: atom_id res chain seq x y z
N MET A 1 -22.68 -4.26 -2.35
CA MET A 1 -21.50 -3.90 -3.18
C MET A 1 -20.28 -3.78 -2.27
N SER A 2 -19.13 -4.34 -2.67
CA SER A 2 -17.87 -4.13 -1.95
C SER A 2 -17.11 -2.94 -2.56
N PHE A 3 -16.36 -2.22 -1.73
CA PHE A 3 -15.55 -1.10 -2.21
C PHE A 3 -14.40 -1.60 -3.10
N GLY A 4 -14.22 -0.98 -4.27
CA GLY A 4 -13.13 -1.24 -5.20
C GLY A 4 -11.80 -0.66 -4.69
N TRP A 5 -11.06 -1.40 -3.87
CA TRP A 5 -9.81 -0.92 -3.26
C TRP A 5 -8.75 -0.40 -4.25
N GLN A 6 -8.80 -0.83 -5.52
CA GLN A 6 -7.97 -0.28 -6.59
C GLN A 6 -8.18 1.23 -6.83
N PHE A 7 -9.36 1.77 -6.49
CA PHE A 7 -9.65 3.19 -6.61
C PHE A 7 -8.75 4.05 -5.72
N TYR A 8 -8.16 3.50 -4.66
CA TYR A 8 -7.12 4.21 -3.91
C TYR A 8 -5.82 4.39 -4.70
N LEU A 9 -5.47 3.49 -5.64
CA LEU A 9 -4.32 3.73 -6.52
C LEU A 9 -4.64 4.84 -7.53
N ASN A 10 -5.86 4.87 -8.07
CA ASN A 10 -6.29 5.95 -8.95
C ASN A 10 -6.22 7.31 -8.21
N LEU A 11 -6.75 7.36 -6.99
CA LEU A 11 -6.67 8.56 -6.15
C LEU A 11 -5.22 8.92 -5.82
N ALA A 12 -4.35 7.95 -5.51
CA ALA A 12 -2.95 8.21 -5.24
C ALA A 12 -2.24 8.88 -6.44
N LYS A 13 -2.56 8.45 -7.67
CA LYS A 13 -2.05 9.08 -8.90
C LYS A 13 -2.55 10.51 -9.05
N ILE A 14 -3.86 10.74 -8.91
CA ILE A 14 -4.47 12.08 -8.97
C ILE A 14 -3.81 13.01 -7.95
N LEU A 15 -3.63 12.56 -6.72
CA LEU A 15 -2.99 13.35 -5.67
C LEU A 15 -1.53 13.72 -5.98
N ILE A 16 -0.80 12.92 -6.74
CA ILE A 16 0.56 13.28 -7.16
C ILE A 16 0.51 14.29 -8.30
N ASP A 17 -0.35 14.06 -9.30
CA ASP A 17 -0.34 14.81 -10.55
C ASP A 17 -1.06 16.16 -10.43
N GLU A 18 -2.08 16.28 -9.57
CA GLU A 18 -2.92 17.49 -9.40
C GLU A 18 -2.70 18.20 -8.05
N ARG A 19 -1.49 18.06 -7.48
CA ARG A 19 -1.16 18.65 -6.18
C ARG A 19 -1.13 20.18 -6.22
N LYS A 20 -1.59 20.80 -5.13
CA LYS A 20 -1.56 22.26 -4.95
C LYS A 20 -0.31 22.67 -4.17
N ALA A 21 0.42 23.67 -4.66
CA ALA A 21 1.69 24.11 -4.07
C ALA A 21 1.57 24.50 -2.58
N ASN A 22 0.48 25.14 -2.17
CA ASN A 22 0.30 25.60 -0.79
C ASN A 22 0.02 24.49 0.24
N ILE A 23 -0.30 23.27 -0.21
CA ILE A 23 -0.55 22.09 0.64
C ILE A 23 0.07 20.83 0.02
N GLU A 24 1.17 21.00 -0.71
CA GLU A 24 1.78 19.95 -1.53
C GLU A 24 2.11 18.70 -0.71
N GLU A 25 2.72 18.89 0.46
CA GLU A 25 3.12 17.79 1.32
C GLU A 25 1.92 16.95 1.78
N ALA A 26 0.76 17.56 2.05
CA ALA A 26 -0.44 16.84 2.44
C ALA A 26 -0.96 15.93 1.32
N TYR A 27 -0.88 16.39 0.05
CA TYR A 27 -1.19 15.58 -1.12
C TYR A 27 -0.25 14.38 -1.24
N LEU A 28 1.06 14.61 -1.10
CA LEU A 28 2.08 13.57 -1.24
C LEU A 28 1.98 12.53 -0.11
N ARG A 29 1.81 12.96 1.14
CA ARG A 29 1.58 12.08 2.30
C ARG A 29 0.33 11.21 2.08
N THR A 30 -0.77 11.84 1.67
CA THR A 30 -2.03 11.14 1.39
C THR A 30 -1.87 10.14 0.25
N SER A 31 -1.13 10.49 -0.81
CA SER A 31 -0.85 9.59 -1.93
C SER A 31 -0.11 8.32 -1.49
N ILE A 32 0.92 8.43 -0.64
CA ILE A 32 1.62 7.27 -0.06
C ILE A 32 0.64 6.41 0.74
N SER A 33 -0.20 7.04 1.57
CA SER A 33 -1.20 6.35 2.37
C SER A 33 -2.18 5.56 1.48
N ARG A 34 -2.73 6.20 0.45
CA ARG A 34 -3.67 5.56 -0.50
C ARG A 34 -2.98 4.45 -1.33
N SER A 35 -1.74 4.66 -1.75
CA SER A 35 -0.93 3.64 -2.42
C SER A 35 -0.83 2.37 -1.56
N TYR A 36 -0.50 2.51 -0.28
CA TYR A 36 -0.42 1.39 0.66
C TYR A 36 -1.78 0.72 0.89
N TYR A 37 -2.79 1.49 1.31
CA TYR A 37 -4.09 0.93 1.67
C TYR A 37 -4.79 0.22 0.51
N GLY A 38 -4.63 0.72 -0.72
CA GLY A 38 -5.20 0.08 -1.90
C GLY A 38 -4.73 -1.36 -2.06
N VAL A 39 -3.41 -1.59 -2.14
CA VAL A 39 -2.89 -2.95 -2.30
C VAL A 39 -2.95 -3.79 -1.03
N PHE A 40 -2.82 -3.17 0.15
CA PHE A 40 -2.94 -3.87 1.41
C PHE A 40 -4.32 -4.51 1.59
N CYS A 41 -5.38 -3.75 1.30
CA CYS A 41 -6.74 -4.27 1.45
C CYS A 41 -7.07 -5.36 0.43
N ILE A 42 -6.55 -5.26 -0.81
CA ILE A 42 -6.69 -6.31 -1.82
C ILE A 42 -5.99 -7.59 -1.33
N ALA A 43 -4.72 -7.48 -0.92
CA ALA A 43 -3.94 -8.59 -0.37
C ALA A 43 -4.64 -9.26 0.83
N ARG A 44 -5.13 -8.46 1.78
CA ARG A 44 -5.91 -8.95 2.93
C ARG A 44 -7.15 -9.72 2.48
N ASN A 45 -7.88 -9.22 1.50
CA ASN A 45 -9.11 -9.86 1.03
C ASN A 45 -8.83 -11.17 0.28
N ILE A 46 -7.71 -11.26 -0.46
CA ILE A 46 -7.27 -12.52 -1.07
C ILE A 46 -6.97 -13.56 0.00
N LEU A 47 -6.23 -13.22 1.07
CA LEU A 47 -6.00 -14.15 2.18
C LEU A 47 -7.30 -14.61 2.85
N LYS A 48 -8.28 -13.70 3.03
CA LYS A 48 -9.62 -14.07 3.51
C LYS A 48 -10.32 -15.05 2.57
N GLY A 49 -10.23 -14.82 1.26
CA GLY A 49 -10.77 -15.72 0.23
C GLY A 49 -10.11 -17.10 0.25
N LYS A 50 -8.83 -17.18 0.63
CA LYS A 50 -8.09 -18.44 0.89
C LYS A 50 -8.45 -19.10 2.23
N GLY A 51 -9.43 -18.58 2.97
CA GLY A 51 -9.90 -19.14 4.25
C GLY A 51 -9.11 -18.70 5.48
N LEU A 52 -8.13 -17.78 5.35
CA LEU A 52 -7.37 -17.32 6.52
C LEU A 52 -8.22 -16.36 7.38
N LYS A 53 -8.25 -16.66 8.68
CA LYS A 53 -8.85 -15.77 9.69
C LYS A 53 -7.90 -14.64 10.01
N ILE A 54 -8.19 -13.44 9.51
CA ILE A 54 -7.38 -12.24 9.76
C ILE A 54 -7.67 -11.73 11.18
N PRO A 55 -6.65 -11.57 12.05
CA PRO A 55 -6.83 -11.03 13.39
C PRO A 55 -7.28 -9.57 13.35
N ARG A 56 -7.94 -9.11 14.42
CA ARG A 56 -8.32 -7.69 14.57
C ARG A 56 -7.13 -6.83 14.95
N THR A 57 -6.30 -7.32 15.87
CA THR A 57 -5.05 -6.68 16.30
C THR A 57 -3.92 -7.05 15.34
N ASP A 58 -2.99 -6.12 15.12
CA ASP A 58 -1.80 -6.31 14.27
C ASP A 58 -2.07 -6.84 12.86
N LEU A 59 -3.27 -6.62 12.32
CA LEU A 59 -3.70 -7.14 11.02
C LEU A 59 -2.72 -6.80 9.88
N HIS A 60 -2.08 -5.62 9.95
CA HIS A 60 -1.09 -5.20 8.98
C HIS A 60 0.16 -6.07 9.02
N LYS A 61 0.64 -6.38 10.23
CA LYS A 61 1.80 -7.25 10.45
C LYS A 61 1.45 -8.67 10.00
N TYR A 62 0.29 -9.16 10.42
CA TYR A 62 -0.19 -10.49 10.07
C TYR A 62 -0.23 -10.71 8.55
N VAL A 63 -0.95 -9.87 7.80
CA VAL A 63 -1.09 -10.01 6.34
C VAL A 63 0.29 -9.99 5.66
N ILE A 64 1.15 -9.04 6.03
CA ILE A 64 2.52 -8.95 5.49
C ILE A 64 3.30 -10.25 5.78
N THR A 65 3.22 -10.77 7.01
CA THR A 65 3.92 -11.99 7.41
C THR A 65 3.39 -13.22 6.66
N GLN A 66 2.09 -13.34 6.41
CA GLN A 66 1.55 -14.45 5.63
C GLN A 66 2.13 -14.48 4.22
N TYR A 67 2.15 -13.34 3.54
CA TYR A 67 2.77 -13.24 2.21
C TYR A 67 4.28 -13.50 2.26
N LYS A 68 5.01 -12.89 3.22
CA LYS A 68 6.47 -13.08 3.37
C LYS A 68 6.91 -14.51 3.69
N LYS A 69 6.04 -15.32 4.31
CA LYS A 69 6.35 -16.71 4.66
C LYS A 69 5.88 -17.71 3.60
N SER A 70 5.25 -17.23 2.53
CA SER A 70 4.79 -18.10 1.45
C SER A 70 5.98 -18.75 0.75
N THR A 71 5.83 -20.01 0.36
CA THR A 71 6.78 -20.71 -0.50
C THR A 71 6.65 -20.29 -1.97
N ASN A 72 5.58 -19.55 -2.32
CA ASN A 72 5.42 -18.98 -3.65
C ASN A 72 6.26 -17.69 -3.77
N PRO A 73 7.25 -17.63 -4.69
CA PRO A 73 8.13 -16.45 -4.82
C PRO A 73 7.39 -15.15 -5.14
N ILE A 74 6.24 -15.22 -5.83
CA ILE A 74 5.41 -14.05 -6.14
C ILE A 74 4.78 -13.51 -4.87
N GLU A 75 4.27 -14.38 -4.00
CA GLU A 75 3.67 -14.01 -2.73
C GLU A 75 4.69 -13.47 -1.74
N GLU A 76 5.87 -14.09 -1.65
CA GLU A 76 6.97 -13.58 -0.83
C GLU A 76 7.32 -12.14 -1.23
N LYS A 77 7.50 -11.90 -2.54
CA LYS A 77 7.78 -10.57 -3.10
C LYS A 77 6.67 -9.56 -2.83
N ILE A 78 5.40 -9.98 -2.84
CA ILE A 78 4.27 -9.15 -2.39
C ILE A 78 4.47 -8.76 -0.92
N GLY A 79 4.79 -9.72 -0.06
CA GLY A 79 5.01 -9.49 1.37
C GLY A 79 6.12 -8.48 1.65
N GLU A 80 7.26 -8.61 0.97
CA GLU A 80 8.37 -7.66 1.09
C GLU A 80 7.98 -6.24 0.65
N SER A 81 7.28 -6.14 -0.48
CA SER A 81 6.85 -4.86 -1.03
C SER A 81 5.81 -4.19 -0.13
N LEU A 82 4.85 -4.96 0.42
CA LEU A 82 3.91 -4.46 1.42
C LEU A 82 4.61 -3.99 2.70
N ALA A 83 5.69 -4.66 3.13
CA ALA A 83 6.49 -4.23 4.26
C ALA A 83 7.18 -2.88 4.01
N ARG A 84 7.78 -2.68 2.83
CA ARG A 84 8.38 -1.40 2.44
C ARG A 84 7.34 -0.29 2.32
N LEU A 85 6.21 -0.56 1.67
CA LEU A 85 5.09 0.40 1.58
C LEU A 85 4.54 0.78 2.96
N ARG A 86 4.42 -0.17 3.89
CA ARG A 86 3.99 0.14 5.26
C ARG A 86 4.98 1.07 5.96
N LYS A 87 6.29 0.88 5.79
CA LYS A 87 7.30 1.80 6.35
C LYS A 87 7.15 3.21 5.77
N LYS A 88 7.01 3.33 4.45
CA LYS A 88 6.75 4.63 3.77
C LYS A 88 5.47 5.29 4.30
N ARG A 89 4.39 4.51 4.45
CA ARG A 89 3.13 4.99 5.05
C ARG A 89 3.32 5.47 6.49
N ASN A 90 4.01 4.71 7.34
CA ASN A 90 4.26 5.14 8.72
C ASN A 90 4.96 6.50 8.77
N LYS A 91 5.98 6.68 7.92
CA LYS A 91 6.68 7.96 7.79
C LYS A 91 5.71 9.06 7.37
N ALA A 92 4.94 8.84 6.30
CA ALA A 92 4.02 9.82 5.75
C ALA A 92 2.87 10.20 6.69
N ASP A 93 2.33 9.24 7.46
CA ASP A 93 1.14 9.45 8.29
C ASP A 93 1.48 9.97 9.70
N TYR A 94 2.67 9.70 10.24
CA TYR A 94 2.95 9.93 11.67
C TYR A 94 4.23 10.70 11.98
N LEU A 95 5.17 10.85 11.03
CA LEU A 95 6.40 11.58 11.30
C LEU A 95 6.27 13.02 10.82
N ASP A 96 6.53 13.97 11.71
CA ASP A 96 6.54 15.39 11.38
C ASP A 96 7.71 15.76 10.46
N GLN A 97 8.82 15.01 10.53
CA GLN A 97 10.04 15.23 9.74
C GLN A 97 10.70 13.90 9.30
N PRO A 98 11.46 13.89 8.18
CA PRO A 98 11.57 14.96 7.18
C PRO A 98 10.31 15.07 6.32
N GLN A 99 10.15 16.20 5.62
CA GLN A 99 9.07 16.39 4.66
C GLN A 99 9.06 15.29 3.59
N ILE A 100 7.85 14.90 3.15
CA ILE A 100 7.68 13.96 2.04
C ILE A 100 7.85 14.69 0.72
N CYS A 101 8.79 14.23 -0.11
CA CYS A 101 8.99 14.75 -1.46
C CYS A 101 8.24 13.93 -2.53
N GLU A 102 8.09 14.50 -3.72
CA GLU A 102 7.36 13.88 -4.84
C GLU A 102 7.95 12.51 -5.22
N ASN A 103 9.28 12.37 -5.22
CA ASN A 103 9.96 11.12 -5.56
C ASN A 103 9.57 9.98 -4.61
N GLU A 104 9.39 10.27 -3.31
CA GLU A 104 8.94 9.26 -2.34
C GLU A 104 7.50 8.82 -2.63
N ALA A 105 6.60 9.77 -2.92
CA ALA A 105 5.22 9.48 -3.27
C ALA A 105 5.11 8.68 -4.58
N ARG A 106 5.81 9.10 -5.65
CA ARG A 106 5.86 8.38 -6.92
C ARG A 106 6.45 6.98 -6.75
N SER A 107 7.52 6.84 -5.96
CA SER A 107 8.12 5.53 -5.65
C SER A 107 7.13 4.61 -4.93
N ALA A 108 6.39 5.11 -3.95
CA ALA A 108 5.34 4.33 -3.26
C ALA A 108 4.22 3.93 -4.22
N TYR A 109 3.77 4.83 -5.08
CA TYR A 109 2.74 4.56 -6.09
C TYR A 109 3.17 3.46 -7.08
N LEU A 110 4.37 3.58 -7.67
CA LEU A 110 4.90 2.58 -8.62
C LEU A 110 5.12 1.22 -7.95
N GLU A 111 5.57 1.19 -6.70
CA GLU A 111 5.71 -0.04 -5.93
C GLU A 111 4.34 -0.68 -5.65
N ALA A 112 3.32 0.12 -5.31
CA ALA A 112 1.95 -0.36 -5.17
C ALA A 112 1.39 -0.90 -6.50
N GLN A 113 1.66 -0.27 -7.65
CA GLN A 113 1.27 -0.82 -8.95
C GLN A 113 1.90 -2.20 -9.22
N LYS A 114 3.18 -2.37 -8.89
CA LYS A 114 3.86 -3.68 -9.01
C LYS A 114 3.24 -4.73 -8.10
N VAL A 115 2.86 -4.36 -6.88
CA VAL A 115 2.14 -5.25 -5.96
C VAL A 115 0.78 -5.64 -6.54
N LEU A 116 0.00 -4.67 -7.06
CA LEU A 116 -1.29 -4.96 -7.68
C LEU A 116 -1.15 -5.91 -8.88
N TYR A 117 -0.15 -5.71 -9.72
CA TYR A 117 0.15 -6.61 -10.84
C TYR A 117 0.42 -8.04 -10.36
N ASN A 118 1.22 -8.22 -9.30
CA ASN A 118 1.49 -9.55 -8.75
C ASN A 118 0.26 -10.17 -8.07
N LEU A 119 -0.56 -9.37 -7.37
CA LEU A 119 -1.80 -9.84 -6.74
C LEU A 119 -2.83 -10.37 -7.75
N LYS A 120 -2.82 -9.87 -8.99
CA LYS A 120 -3.70 -10.36 -10.07
C LYS A 120 -3.25 -11.72 -10.66
N ARG A 121 -2.09 -12.23 -10.27
CA ARG A 121 -1.49 -13.46 -10.79
C ARG A 121 -1.59 -14.63 -9.82
N ILE A 122 -2.22 -14.44 -8.66
CA ILE A 122 -2.32 -15.43 -7.57
C ILE A 122 -3.76 -15.66 -7.12
#